data_AF-A0A958DDS3-F1
#
_entry.id   AF-A0A958DDS3-F1
#
_cell.length_a   1.000
_cell.length_b   1.000
_cell.length_c   1.000
_cell.angle_alpha   90.00
_cell.angle_beta   90.00
_cell.angle_gamma   90.00
#
_symmetry.space_group_name_H-M   'P 1'
#
loop_
_entity.id
_entity.type
_entity.pdbx_description
1 polymer ?
#
loop_
_entity_poly.entity_id
_entity_poly.type
_entity_poly.pdbx_seq_one_letter_code
_entity_poly.pdbx_strand_id
1 'polypeptide(L)' 'MFSATPLSEATFYILLSMAPGPKHGYAIIQEVEALSNRRIHLSTGTLFGAIKRLLADGWIEPVETERAPRGRKSY' A
#
# COMPACT_ATOMS: atom_id res chain seq x y z
N MET A 1 18.60 -11.42 18.09
CA MET A 1 18.28 -12.21 16.90
C MET A 1 17.17 -11.47 16.17
N PHE A 2 17.40 -10.93 14.96
CA PHE A 2 16.34 -10.31 14.18
C PHE A 2 15.48 -11.44 13.59
N SER A 3 14.30 -11.67 14.16
CA SER A 3 13.30 -12.54 13.53
C SER A 3 12.61 -11.72 12.45
N ALA A 4 13.10 -11.79 11.22
CA ALA A 4 12.41 -11.21 10.08
C ALA A 4 11.17 -12.08 9.78
N THR A 5 10.02 -11.70 10.35
CA THR A 5 8.75 -12.34 9.99
C THR A 5 8.53 -12.11 8.49
N PRO A 6 8.28 -13.16 7.69
CA PRO A 6 8.03 -12.98 6.27
C PRO A 6 6.83 -12.05 6.06
N LEU A 7 6.95 -11.17 5.07
CA LEU A 7 5.83 -10.31 4.67
C LEU A 7 4.66 -11.19 4.21
N SER A 8 3.43 -10.78 4.54
CA SER A 8 2.26 -11.38 3.92
C SER A 8 2.28 -11.11 2.41
N GLU A 9 1.70 -12.02 1.62
CA GLU A 9 1.62 -11.84 0.18
C GLU A 9 0.94 -10.51 -0.20
N ALA A 10 -0.14 -10.14 0.50
CA ALA A 10 -0.82 -8.86 0.32
C ALA A 10 0.09 -7.66 0.62
N THR A 11 0.87 -7.72 1.69
CA THR A 11 1.83 -6.65 2.04
C THR A 11 2.91 -6.50 0.98
N PHE A 12 3.42 -7.62 0.46
CA PHE A 12 4.39 -7.60 -0.63
C PHE A 12 3.81 -6.92 -1.89
N TYR A 13 2.60 -7.27 -2.33
CA TYR A 13 1.99 -6.64 -3.50
C TYR A 13 1.64 -5.17 -3.28
N ILE A 14 1.26 -4.77 -2.05
CA ILE A 14 1.06 -3.35 -1.72
C ILE A 14 2.36 -2.58 -1.95
N LEU A 15 3.47 -3.05 -1.38
CA LEU A 15 4.79 -2.41 -1.55
C LEU A 15 5.23 -2.43 -3.03
N LEU A 16 5.05 -3.57 -3.72
CA LEU A 16 5.38 -3.70 -5.13
C LEU A 16 4.59 -2.72 -6.00
N SER A 17 3.30 -2.50 -5.68
CA SER A 17 2.51 -1.49 -6.38
C SER A 17 3.08 -0.09 -6.21
N MET A 18 3.66 0.26 -5.05
CA MET A 18 4.22 1.60 -4.81
C MET A 18 5.68 1.75 -5.28
N ALA A 19 6.35 0.66 -5.66
CA ALA A 19 7.75 0.69 -6.08
C ALA A 19 8.07 1.67 -7.23
N PRO A 20 7.18 1.90 -8.23
CA PRO A 20 7.41 2.91 -9.27
C PRO A 20 7.22 4.36 -8.80
N GLY A 21 6.57 4.59 -7.66
CA GLY A 21 6.30 5.92 -7.11
C GLY A 21 5.01 6.01 -6.28
N PRO A 22 4.76 7.15 -5.63
CA PRO A 22 3.65 7.32 -4.69
C PRO A 22 2.27 7.12 -5.34
N LYS A 23 1.36 6.47 -4.63
CA LYS A 23 0.03 6.12 -5.13
C LYS A 23 -1.09 6.40 -4.14
N HIS A 24 -2.25 6.72 -4.69
CA HIS A 24 -3.48 6.79 -3.93
C HIS A 24 -4.00 5.40 -3.60
N GLY A 25 -4.73 5.27 -2.48
CA GLY A 25 -5.24 3.98 -2.01
C GLY A 25 -6.05 3.21 -3.05
N TYR A 26 -6.87 3.88 -3.87
CA TYR A 26 -7.64 3.18 -4.91
C TYR A 26 -6.76 2.63 -6.04
N ALA A 27 -5.71 3.37 -6.45
CA ALA A 27 -4.75 2.88 -7.43
C ALA A 27 -3.98 1.67 -6.91
N ILE A 28 -3.61 1.67 -5.62
CA ILE A 28 -2.98 0.52 -4.96
C ILE A 28 -3.90 -0.71 -5.02
N ILE A 29 -5.20 -0.57 -4.74
CA ILE A 29 -6.16 -1.69 -4.83
C ILE A 29 -6.18 -2.29 -6.24
N GLN A 30 -6.30 -1.43 -7.27
CA GLN A 30 -6.37 -1.86 -8.66
C GLN A 30 -5.08 -2.55 -9.12
N GLU A 31 -3.92 -2.00 -8.74
CA GLU A 31 -2.63 -2.58 -9.10
C GLU A 31 -2.34 -3.88 -8.36
N VAL A 32 -2.70 -3.99 -7.08
CA VAL A 32 -2.56 -5.26 -6.34
C VAL A 32 -3.41 -6.35 -6.99
N GLU A 33 -4.63 -6.05 -7.41
CA GLU A 33 -5.46 -7.02 -8.15
C GLU A 33 -4.78 -7.41 -9.47
N ALA A 34 -4.28 -6.44 -10.24
CA ALA A 34 -3.62 -6.72 -11.52
C ALA A 34 -2.31 -7.53 -11.36
N LEU A 35 -1.39 -7.08 -10.49
CA LEU A 35 -0.09 -7.70 -10.24
C LEU A 35 -0.22 -9.11 -9.67
N SER A 36 -1.26 -9.36 -8.87
CA SER A 36 -1.51 -10.68 -8.29
C SER A 36 -2.21 -11.64 -9.25
N ASN A 37 -2.48 -11.25 -10.51
CA ASN A 37 -3.34 -11.98 -11.44
C ASN A 37 -4.73 -12.24 -10.85
N ARG A 38 -5.31 -11.22 -10.20
CA ARG A 38 -6.63 -11.22 -9.55
C ARG A 38 -6.78 -12.25 -8.43
N ARG A 39 -5.67 -12.72 -7.84
CA ARG A 39 -5.72 -13.63 -6.68
C ARG A 39 -5.94 -12.87 -5.37
N ILE A 40 -5.56 -11.59 -5.33
CA ILE A 40 -5.71 -10.74 -4.14
C ILE A 40 -6.72 -9.64 -4.41
N HIS A 41 -7.76 -9.60 -3.57
CA HIS A 41 -8.76 -8.54 -3.57
C HIS A 41 -8.71 -7.82 -2.22
N LEU A 42 -8.29 -6.55 -2.25
CA LEU A 42 -8.23 -5.73 -1.05
C LEU A 42 -9.53 -4.92 -0.91
N SER A 43 -10.20 -5.07 0.23
CA SER A 43 -11.17 -4.05 0.65
C SER A 43 -10.43 -2.78 1.05
N THR A 44 -11.12 -1.64 1.03
CA THR A 44 -10.57 -0.38 1.55
C THR A 44 -10.12 -0.52 3.00
N GLY A 45 -10.89 -1.22 3.85
CA GLY A 45 -10.52 -1.46 5.24
C GLY A 45 -9.23 -2.28 5.38
N THR A 46 -9.08 -3.33 4.56
CA THR A 46 -7.87 -4.17 4.54
C THR A 46 -6.65 -3.38 4.09
N LEU A 47 -6.77 -2.59 3.01
CA LEU A 47 -5.69 -1.75 2.53
C LEU A 47 -5.26 -0.74 3.60
N PHE A 48 -6.20 0.01 4.19
CA PHE A 48 -5.82 1.03 5.17
C PHE A 48 -5.28 0.42 6.48
N GLY A 49 -5.72 -0.78 6.86
CA GLY A 49 -5.09 -1.53 7.93
C GLY A 49 -3.62 -1.87 7.64
N ALA A 50 -3.33 -2.35 6.42
CA ALA A 50 -1.97 -2.63 5.98
C ALA A 50 -1.11 -1.37 5.89
N ILE A 51 -1.63 -0.28 5.30
CA ILE A 51 -0.95 1.02 5.24
C ILE A 51 -0.62 1.53 6.64
N LYS A 52 -1.57 1.48 7.58
CA LYS A 52 -1.33 1.92 8.97
C LYS A 52 -0.18 1.15 9.62
N ARG A 53 -0.11 -0.17 9.38
CA ARG A 53 0.98 -1.01 9.89
C ARG A 53 2.32 -0.69 9.21
N LEU A 54 2.33 -0.56 7.88
CA LEU A 54 3.54 -0.21 7.12
C LEU A 54 4.10 1.17 7.53
N LEU A 55 3.22 2.14 7.80
CA LEU A 55 3.60 3.44 8.35
C LEU A 55 4.20 3.31 9.75
N ALA A 56 3.56 2.55 10.64
CA ALA A 56 4.04 2.33 12.01
C ALA A 56 5.40 1.60 12.04
N ASP A 57 5.60 0.68 11.10
CA ASP A 57 6.83 -0.09 10.95
C ASP A 57 7.92 0.71 10.18
N GLY A 58 7.61 1.91 9.65
CA GLY A 58 8.56 2.78 8.95
C GLY A 58 8.92 2.35 7.52
N TRP A 59 8.09 1.53 6.88
CA TRP A 59 8.35 1.01 5.52
C TRP A 59 7.86 1.92 4.42
N ILE A 60 6.89 2.79 4.71
CA ILE A 60 6.32 3.76 3.79
C ILE A 60 6.12 5.09 4.52
N GLU A 61 5.91 6.16 3.76
CA GLU A 61 5.64 7.49 4.29
C GLU A 61 4.51 8.15 3.49
N PRO A 62 3.70 9.03 4.12
CA PRO A 62 2.70 9.78 3.39
C PRO A 62 3.37 10.86 2.55
N VAL A 63 2.92 11.03 1.31
CA VAL A 63 3.38 12.10 0.42
C VAL A 63 2.28 13.14 0.26
N GLU A 64 2.60 14.41 0.53
CA GLU A 64 1.70 15.52 0.20
C GLU A 64 1.70 15.74 -1.31
N THR A 65 0.52 15.68 -1.92
CA THR A 65 0.36 16.06 -3.32
C THR A 65 -0.18 17.50 -3.38
N GLU A 66 0.62 18.40 -3.96
CA GLU A 66 0.31 19.84 -4.06
C GLU A 66 -0.97 20.16 -4.86
N ARG A 67 -1.58 19.17 -5.55
CA ARG A 67 -2.66 19.40 -6.54
C ARG A 67 -3.96 18.64 -6.30
N ALA A 68 -4.13 17.91 -5.20
CA ALA A 68 -5.41 17.25 -4.92
C ALA A 68 -6.37 18.20 -4.15
N PRO A 69 -7.66 18.26 -4.52
CA PRO A 69 -8.68 18.83 -3.64
C PRO A 69 -8.58 18.14 -2.26
N ARG A 70 -8.57 18.95 -1.19
CA ARG A 70 -8.34 18.56 0.21
C ARG A 70 -8.72 17.09 0.52
N GLY A 71 -7.72 16.27 0.86
CA GLY A 71 -7.93 15.05 1.65
C GLY A 71 -7.46 13.71 1.06
N ARG A 72 -7.00 13.64 -0.19
CA ARG A 72 -6.52 12.36 -0.77
C ARG A 72 -5.02 12.19 -0.58
N LYS A 73 -4.64 11.49 0.49
CA LYS A 73 -3.24 11.11 0.77
C LYS A 73 -2.73 10.13 -0.28
N SER A 74 -1.46 10.28 -0.64
CA SER A 74 -0.67 9.29 -1.35
C SER A 74 0.32 8.65 -0.39
N TYR A 75 0.75 7.43 -0.71
CA TYR A 75 1.72 6.64 0.04
C TYR A 75 2.74 6.03 -0.92
#